data_AF-A0A971TD77-F1
#
_entry.id   AF-A0A971TD77-F1
#
_cell.length_a   1.000
_cell.length_b   1.000
_cell.length_c   1.000
_cell.angle_alpha   90.00
_cell.angle_beta   90.00
_cell.angle_gamma   90.00
#
_symmetry.space_group_name_H-M   'P 1'
#
loop_
_entity.id
_entity.type
_entity.pdbx_description
1 polymer ?
#
loop_
_entity_poly.entity_id
_entity_poly.type
_entity_poly.pdbx_seq_one_letter_code
_entity_poly.pdbx_strand_id
1 'polypeptide(L)'
;MNTITQALSGGWNVLYTSLAFGAGLPIIYALAMRARMTGATVVVDAKGKEQIRTTLLGNTVAALLIVVIVAGVTLGIALIAASGFGKVVSFDSAFPTIVDK
;
A
#
# COMPACT_ATOMS: atom_id res chain seq x y z
N MET A 1 -17.79 29.46 21.18
CA MET A 1 -18.37 28.10 21.24
C MET A 1 -18.00 27.32 19.98
N ASN A 2 -16.71 27.03 19.75
CA ASN A 2 -16.24 26.33 18.54
C ASN A 2 -15.43 25.06 18.83
N THR A 3 -15.22 24.71 20.10
CA THR A 3 -14.39 23.57 20.52
C THR A 3 -14.99 22.23 20.15
N ILE A 4 -16.32 22.05 20.27
CA ILE A 4 -16.99 20.81 19.87
C ILE A 4 -16.93 20.62 18.35
N THR A 5 -17.19 21.66 17.58
CA THR A 5 -17.09 21.63 16.11
C THR A 5 -15.65 21.34 15.65
N GLN A 6 -14.64 22.00 16.24
CA GLN A 6 -13.24 21.73 15.91
C GLN A 6 -12.78 20.32 16.32
N ALA A 7 -13.26 19.82 17.47
CA ALA A 7 -12.99 18.45 17.91
C ALA A 7 -13.61 17.43 16.94
N LEU A 8 -14.83 17.69 16.45
CA LEU A 8 -15.48 16.82 15.47
C LEU A 8 -14.78 16.86 14.11
N SER A 9 -14.39 18.06 13.64
CA SER A 9 -13.61 18.22 12.40
C SER A 9 -12.22 17.58 12.49
N GLY A 10 -11.54 17.74 13.63
CA GLY A 10 -10.26 17.07 13.91
C GLY A 10 -10.40 15.56 13.95
N GLY A 11 -11.41 15.05 14.67
CA GLY A 11 -11.73 13.63 14.74
C GLY A 11 -12.03 13.02 13.38
N TRP A 12 -12.77 13.73 12.51
CA TRP A 12 -13.04 13.28 11.15
C TRP A 12 -11.77 13.16 10.30
N ASN A 13 -10.85 14.15 10.40
CA ASN A 13 -9.57 14.09 9.69
C ASN A 13 -8.71 12.92 10.14
N VAL A 14 -8.66 12.63 11.45
CA VAL A 14 -7.90 11.47 11.97
C VAL A 14 -8.54 10.16 11.52
N LEU A 15 -9.87 10.04 11.58
CA LEU A 15 -10.57 8.84 11.10
C LEU A 15 -10.30 8.59 9.62
N TYR A 16 -10.44 9.62 8.78
CA TYR A 16 -10.21 9.49 7.34
C TYR A 16 -8.74 9.12 7.04
N THR A 17 -7.80 9.80 7.69
CA THR A 17 -6.36 9.57 7.49
C THR A 17 -5.97 8.16 7.96
N SER A 18 -6.43 7.74 9.14
CA SER A 18 -6.14 6.39 9.67
C SER A 18 -6.81 5.29 8.85
N LEU A 19 -8.00 5.51 8.30
CA LEU A 19 -8.64 4.55 7.41
C LEU A 19 -7.90 4.46 6.05
N ALA A 20 -7.53 5.60 5.47
CA ALA A 20 -6.82 5.65 4.20
C ALA A 20 -5.41 5.04 4.29
N PHE A 21 -4.61 5.44 5.29
CA PHE A 21 -3.24 4.94 5.44
C PHE A 21 -3.16 3.60 6.19
N GLY A 22 -4.07 3.33 7.13
CA GLY A 22 -4.10 2.09 7.89
C GLY A 22 -4.78 0.95 7.13
N ALA A 23 -6.01 1.16 6.64
CA ALA A 23 -6.78 0.12 5.95
C ALA A 23 -6.64 0.16 4.42
N GLY A 24 -6.27 1.30 3.84
CA GLY A 24 -6.12 1.41 2.37
C GLY A 24 -5.05 0.48 1.82
N LEU A 25 -3.90 0.36 2.49
CA LEU A 25 -2.82 -0.53 2.04
C LEU A 25 -3.21 -2.02 2.09
N PRO A 26 -3.85 -2.53 3.19
CA PRO A 26 -4.48 -3.85 3.19
C PRO A 26 -5.49 -4.10 2.07
N ILE A 27 -6.30 -3.09 1.71
CA ILE A 27 -7.27 -3.20 0.61
C ILE A 27 -6.56 -3.41 -0.73
N ILE A 28 -5.50 -2.63 -1.01
CA ILE A 28 -4.69 -2.80 -2.22
C ILE A 28 -4.07 -4.20 -2.26
N TYR A 29 -3.62 -4.72 -1.11
CA TYR A 29 -3.08 -6.08 -1.03
C TYR A 29 -4.14 -7.14 -1.34
N ALA A 30 -5.35 -7.01 -0.79
CA ALA A 30 -6.46 -7.90 -1.09
C ALA A 30 -6.81 -7.89 -2.59
N LEU A 31 -6.79 -6.71 -3.22
CA LEU A 31 -6.99 -6.56 -4.66
C LEU A 31 -5.87 -7.22 -5.47
N ALA A 32 -4.61 -7.11 -5.04
CA ALA A 32 -3.47 -7.76 -5.68
C ALA A 32 -3.62 -9.29 -5.66
N MET A 33 -3.99 -9.85 -4.52
CA MET A 33 -4.21 -11.30 -4.38
C MET A 33 -5.44 -11.77 -5.18
N ARG A 34 -6.50 -10.97 -5.22
CA ARG A 34 -7.65 -11.24 -6.09
C ARG A 34 -7.26 -11.24 -7.57
N ALA A 35 -6.45 -10.26 -8.00
CA ALA A 35 -5.97 -10.14 -9.38
C ALA A 35 -5.07 -11.33 -9.79
N ARG A 36 -4.27 -11.87 -8.86
CA ARG A 36 -3.46 -13.08 -9.10
C ARG A 36 -4.29 -14.32 -9.39
N MET A 37 -5.47 -14.43 -8.80
CA MET A 37 -6.36 -15.59 -8.97
C MET A 37 -7.27 -15.47 -10.19
N THR A 38 -7.41 -14.29 -10.79
CA THR A 38 -8.20 -14.13 -12.02
C THR A 38 -7.62 -14.97 -13.17
N GLY A 39 -8.42 -15.92 -13.64
CA GLY A 39 -8.05 -16.84 -14.72
C GLY A 39 -7.12 -17.98 -14.31
N ALA A 40 -6.88 -18.17 -13.01
CA ALA A 40 -6.10 -19.31 -12.55
C ALA A 40 -6.83 -20.63 -12.84
N THR A 41 -6.13 -21.60 -13.43
CA THR A 41 -6.66 -22.93 -13.72
C THR A 41 -5.91 -23.98 -12.90
N VAL A 42 -6.63 -25.02 -12.47
CA VAL A 42 -6.00 -26.17 -11.83
C VAL A 42 -5.57 -27.13 -12.93
N VAL A 43 -4.27 -27.41 -13.00
CA VAL A 43 -3.70 -28.36 -13.94
C VAL A 43 -3.16 -29.53 -13.13
N VAL A 44 -3.54 -30.74 -13.49
CA VAL A 44 -3.00 -31.96 -12.89
C VAL A 44 -1.74 -32.33 -13.66
N ASP A 45 -0.60 -32.32 -12.95
CA ASP A 45 0.67 -32.77 -13.52
C ASP A 45 0.65 -34.30 -13.76
N ALA A 46 1.55 -34.82 -14.59
CA ALA A 46 1.66 -36.25 -14.92
C ALA A 46 1.88 -37.15 -13.69
N LYS A 47 2.28 -36.56 -12.55
CA LYS A 47 2.44 -37.21 -11.23
C LYS A 47 1.18 -37.15 -10.35
N GLY A 48 0.04 -36.72 -10.89
CA GLY A 48 -1.23 -36.59 -10.17
C GLY A 48 -1.27 -35.42 -9.16
N LYS A 49 -0.32 -34.49 -9.22
CA LYS A 49 -0.32 -33.31 -8.35
C LYS A 49 -1.10 -32.18 -8.99
N GLU A 50 -2.05 -31.62 -8.25
CA GLU A 50 -2.75 -30.40 -8.61
C GLU A 50 -1.80 -29.20 -8.48
N GLN A 51 -1.62 -28.46 -9.58
CA GLN A 51 -0.89 -27.20 -9.60
C GLN A 51 -1.82 -26.09 -10.07
N ILE A 52 -1.79 -24.97 -9.35
CA ILE A 52 -2.50 -23.76 -9.75
C ILE A 52 -1.65 -23.04 -10.80
N ARG A 53 -2.09 -23.05 -12.06
CA ARG A 53 -1.50 -22.27 -13.13
C ARG A 53 -2.14 -20.89 -13.15
N THR A 54 -1.41 -19.86 -12.74
CA THR A 54 -1.85 -18.47 -12.84
C THR A 54 -1.57 -17.90 -14.23
N THR A 55 -2.41 -16.97 -14.68
CA THR A 55 -2.22 -16.29 -15.97
C THR A 55 -1.12 -15.24 -15.88
N LEU A 56 -0.41 -15.00 -17.00
CA LEU A 56 0.64 -13.99 -17.06
C LEU A 56 0.11 -12.59 -16.71
N LEU A 57 -1.11 -12.28 -17.15
CA LEU A 57 -1.81 -11.01 -16.92
C LEU A 57 -2.20 -10.80 -15.45
N GLY A 58 -2.74 -11.83 -14.78
CA GLY A 58 -3.04 -11.74 -13.35
C GLY A 58 -1.77 -11.57 -12.50
N ASN A 59 -0.68 -12.20 -12.94
CA ASN A 59 0.62 -12.10 -12.29
C ASN A 59 1.24 -10.70 -12.40
N THR A 60 1.19 -10.08 -13.58
CA THR A 60 1.77 -8.74 -13.80
C THR A 60 1.01 -7.66 -13.04
N VAL A 61 -0.34 -7.69 -13.07
CA VAL A 61 -1.18 -6.72 -12.34
C VAL A 61 -0.94 -6.82 -10.84
N ALA A 62 -0.91 -8.04 -10.29
CA ALA A 62 -0.63 -8.22 -8.88
C ALA A 62 0.78 -7.78 -8.48
N ALA A 63 1.79 -8.06 -9.32
CA ALA A 63 3.14 -7.59 -9.10
C ALA A 63 3.21 -6.05 -9.04
N LEU A 64 2.50 -5.36 -9.95
CA LEU A 64 2.42 -3.91 -9.95
C LEU A 64 1.80 -3.37 -8.65
N LEU A 65 0.67 -3.94 -8.22
CA LEU A 65 0.01 -3.54 -6.97
C LEU A 65 0.90 -3.78 -5.74
N ILE A 66 1.66 -4.88 -5.72
CA ILE A 66 2.63 -5.16 -4.66
C ILE A 66 3.76 -4.12 -4.66
N VAL A 67 4.28 -3.71 -5.82
CA VAL A 67 5.30 -2.66 -5.92
C VAL A 67 4.77 -1.33 -5.35
N VAL A 68 3.52 -0.97 -5.63
CA VAL A 68 2.87 0.22 -5.06
C VAL A 68 2.79 0.12 -3.54
N ILE A 69 2.44 -1.06 -3.01
CA ILE A 69 2.39 -1.29 -1.56
C ILE A 69 3.77 -1.09 -0.93
N VAL A 70 4.79 -1.72 -1.49
CA VAL A 70 6.17 -1.61 -1.00
C VAL A 70 6.60 -0.14 -1.01
N ALA A 71 6.42 0.57 -2.13
CA ALA A 71 6.76 1.98 -2.23
C ALA A 71 6.07 2.84 -1.15
N GLY A 72 4.77 2.60 -0.91
CA GLY A 72 4.02 3.29 0.14
C GLY A 72 4.55 3.02 1.55
N VAL A 73 4.89 1.77 1.88
CA VAL A 73 5.49 1.40 3.18
C VAL A 73 6.84 2.06 3.34
N THR A 74 7.72 1.98 2.34
CA THR A 74 9.06 2.57 2.41
C THR A 74 8.98 4.08 2.61
N LEU A 75 8.07 4.75 1.90
CA LEU A 75 7.82 6.19 2.08
C LEU A 75 7.29 6.53 3.47
N GLY A 76 6.31 5.78 3.98
CA GLY A 76 5.76 5.98 5.32
C GLY A 76 6.83 5.82 6.40
N ILE A 77 7.65 4.76 6.31
CA ILE A 77 8.77 4.54 7.21
C ILE A 77 9.80 5.67 7.09
N ALA A 78 10.15 6.10 5.88
CA ALA A 78 11.09 7.19 5.65
C ALA A 78 10.61 8.51 6.27
N LEU A 79 9.31 8.84 6.15
CA LEU A 79 8.72 10.02 6.77
C LEU A 79 8.81 9.97 8.30
N ILE A 80 8.43 8.84 8.91
CA ILE A 80 8.49 8.67 10.37
C ILE A 80 9.95 8.74 10.85
N ALA A 81 10.85 8.02 10.19
CA ALA A 81 12.27 7.99 10.54
C ALA A 81 12.94 9.36 10.37
N ALA A 82 12.75 10.03 9.22
CA ALA A 82 13.32 11.36 8.97
C ALA A 82 12.86 12.36 10.04
N SER A 83 11.58 12.33 10.41
CA SER A 83 11.04 13.18 11.46
C SER A 83 11.72 12.96 12.82
N GLY A 84 12.07 11.71 13.15
CA GLY A 84 12.81 11.35 14.35
C GLY A 84 14.28 11.85 14.35
N PHE A 85 14.88 11.99 13.18
CA PHE A 85 16.24 12.54 13.01
C PHE A 85 16.26 14.07 12.83
N GLY A 86 15.12 14.75 12.90
CA GLY A 86 15.02 16.19 12.64
C GLY A 86 15.19 16.58 11.17
N LYS A 87 15.12 15.61 10.24
CA LYS A 87 15.18 15.81 8.79
C LYS A 87 13.78 15.78 8.17
N VAL A 88 13.64 16.25 6.94
CA VAL A 88 12.37 16.24 6.19
C VAL A 88 12.51 15.46 4.88
N VAL A 89 11.45 14.78 4.46
CA VAL A 89 11.40 14.15 3.13
C VAL A 89 10.88 15.20 2.15
N SER A 90 11.74 15.67 1.25
CA SER A 90 11.35 16.54 0.14
C SER A 90 10.89 15.71 -1.06
N PHE A 91 9.88 16.23 -1.75
CA PHE A 91 9.33 15.70 -3.00
C PHE A 91 9.66 16.61 -4.20
N ASP A 92 10.61 17.54 -4.06
CA ASP A 92 11.01 18.45 -5.15
C ASP A 92 11.71 17.71 -6.31
N SER A 93 12.24 16.52 -6.03
CA SER A 93 12.82 15.62 -7.02
C SER A 93 11.80 14.56 -7.45
N ALA A 94 11.99 13.95 -8.63
CA ALA A 94 11.15 12.84 -9.11
C ALA A 94 11.07 11.65 -8.13
N PHE A 95 12.04 11.56 -7.20
CA PHE A 95 12.05 10.60 -6.11
C PHE A 95 12.12 11.32 -4.76
N PRO A 96 11.48 10.77 -3.71
CA PRO A 96 11.54 11.35 -2.38
C PRO A 96 12.96 11.27 -1.81
N THR A 97 13.51 12.43 -1.42
CA THR A 97 14.87 12.56 -0.85
C THR A 97 14.81 13.16 0.54
N ILE A 98 15.71 12.71 1.43
CA ILE A 98 15.81 13.24 2.79
C ILE A 98 16.73 14.47 2.77
N VAL A 99 16.21 15.59 3.28
CA VAL A 99 16.92 16.88 3.34
C VAL A 99 16.96 17.35 4.80
N ASP A 100 17.98 18.11 5.17
CA ASP A 100 18.02 18.79 6.47
C ASP A 100 16.92 19.85 6.54
N LYS A 101 16.32 19.97 7.73
CA LYS A 101 15.18 20.84 7.98
C LYS A 101 15.60 22.30 8.19
#